data_AF-A0A3P7EXC1-F1
#
_entry.id   AF-A0A3P7EXC1-F1
#
_cell.length_a   1.000
_cell.length_b   1.000
_cell.length_c   1.000
_cell.angle_alpha   90.00
_cell.angle_beta   90.00
_cell.angle_gamma   90.00
#
_symmetry.space_group_name_H-M   'P 1'
#
loop_
_entity.id
_entity.type
_entity.pdbx_description
1 polymer ?
#
loop_
_entity_poly.entity_id
_entity_poly.type
_entity_poly.pdbx_seq_one_letter_code
_entity_poly.pdbx_strand_id
1 'polypeptide(L)'
;MADSKKHTLSPSASGASVIGIKYKDGVIIAADVLVSYGSLARYTNFDRVAKVNDKTVLGCSGDVADFQLLLRYIQQQTLLDNLLNDALHSWITRVMYNRRSQFNPLWNTYIVGGVSNDNKPFLGYTFTENCVATGFGAYLVAPTLRRFLDAKANGDPDQLSYEDALTAIKESLLMLYYRDCRSETYAI
;
A
#
# COMPACT_ATOMS: atom_id res chain seq x y z
N MET A 1 -15.92 -32.26 -12.51
CA MET A 1 -15.44 -30.86 -12.39
C MET A 1 -15.05 -30.66 -10.95
N ALA A 2 -13.79 -30.34 -10.66
CA ALA A 2 -13.38 -30.07 -9.29
C ALA A 2 -14.12 -28.83 -8.77
N ASP A 3 -14.63 -28.92 -7.54
CA ASP A 3 -15.36 -27.84 -6.89
C ASP A 3 -14.50 -26.56 -6.89
N SER A 4 -15.08 -25.43 -7.29
CA SER A 4 -14.33 -24.17 -7.40
C SER A 4 -13.76 -23.80 -6.02
N LYS A 5 -12.46 -23.53 -5.92
CA LYS A 5 -11.84 -23.14 -4.64
C LYS A 5 -12.49 -21.85 -4.13
N LYS A 6 -13.27 -21.95 -3.04
CA LYS A 6 -13.99 -20.81 -2.44
C LYS A 6 -13.13 -19.96 -1.50
N HIS A 7 -11.94 -20.42 -1.13
CA HIS A 7 -11.07 -19.77 -0.15
C HIS A 7 -9.60 -19.77 -0.59
N THR A 8 -8.92 -18.65 -0.35
CA THR A 8 -7.50 -18.45 -0.66
C THR A 8 -6.64 -19.26 0.31
N LEU A 9 -5.97 -20.31 -0.18
CA LEU A 9 -4.95 -21.07 0.58
C LEU A 9 -3.52 -20.65 0.22
N SER A 10 -3.38 -20.03 -0.95
CA SER A 10 -2.13 -19.51 -1.51
C SER A 10 -2.49 -18.41 -2.51
N PRO A 11 -1.71 -17.32 -2.58
CA PRO A 11 -1.96 -16.25 -3.55
C PRO A 11 -1.77 -16.80 -4.97
N SER A 12 -2.62 -16.35 -5.89
CA SER A 12 -2.62 -16.82 -7.28
C SER A 12 -1.95 -15.80 -8.19
N ALA A 13 -2.51 -14.60 -8.25
CA ALA A 13 -1.98 -13.45 -8.97
C ALA A 13 -1.64 -12.38 -7.93
N SER A 14 -0.36 -12.03 -7.81
CA SER A 14 0.13 -11.18 -6.74
C SER A 14 0.85 -9.93 -7.24
N GLY A 15 0.57 -8.80 -6.62
CA GLY A 15 1.38 -7.59 -6.72
C GLY A 15 2.57 -7.62 -5.77
N ALA A 16 3.67 -7.00 -6.18
CA ALA A 16 4.92 -6.90 -5.41
C ALA A 16 4.83 -5.79 -4.35
N SER A 17 5.86 -4.96 -4.22
CA SER A 17 6.00 -3.97 -3.15
C SER A 17 5.08 -2.75 -3.35
N VAL A 18 4.64 -2.14 -2.25
CA VAL A 18 4.00 -0.82 -2.18
C VAL A 18 4.77 0.02 -1.18
N ILE A 19 5.01 1.28 -1.50
CA ILE A 19 5.82 2.19 -0.68
C ILE A 19 5.04 3.47 -0.37
N GLY A 20 5.37 4.13 0.73
CA GLY A 20 4.81 5.43 1.05
C GLY A 20 5.64 6.25 2.03
N ILE A 21 5.49 7.57 1.95
CA ILE A 21 6.19 8.55 2.78
C ILE A 21 5.25 9.69 3.16
N LYS A 22 5.37 10.18 4.39
CA LYS A 22 4.74 11.43 4.84
C LYS A 22 5.61 12.63 4.49
N TYR A 23 4.97 13.74 4.16
CA TYR A 23 5.59 15.05 3.99
C TYR A 23 4.71 16.12 4.63
N LYS A 24 5.19 17.36 4.67
CA LYS A 24 4.55 18.47 5.40
C LYS A 24 3.04 18.58 5.22
N ASP A 25 2.58 18.51 3.97
CA ASP A 25 1.18 18.79 3.63
C ASP A 25 0.38 17.52 3.28
N GLY A 26 0.97 16.31 3.42
CA GLY A 26 0.27 15.09 3.03
C GLY A 26 1.12 13.82 3.02
N VAL A 27 0.68 12.86 2.20
CA VAL A 27 1.34 11.57 2.04
C VAL A 27 1.43 11.18 0.57
N ILE A 28 2.49 10.48 0.20
CA ILE A 28 2.65 9.87 -1.12
C ILE A 28 2.65 8.36 -0.93
N ILE A 29 1.83 7.65 -1.70
CA ILE A 29 1.86 6.19 -1.83
C ILE A 29 2.11 5.85 -3.29
N ALA A 30 3.00 4.90 -3.54
CA ALA A 30 3.30 4.44 -4.88
C ALA A 30 3.46 2.91 -4.92
N ALA A 31 3.12 2.35 -6.08
CA ALA A 31 3.26 0.94 -6.41
C ALA A 31 3.53 0.82 -7.92
N ASP A 32 4.17 -0.26 -8.35
CA ASP A 32 4.12 -0.61 -9.78
C ASP A 32 2.73 -1.10 -10.20
N VAL A 33 2.52 -1.23 -11.50
CA VAL A 33 1.26 -1.65 -12.12
C VAL A 33 1.28 -3.14 -12.55
N LEU A 34 2.24 -3.92 -12.04
CA LEU A 34 2.43 -5.32 -12.41
C LEU A 34 1.73 -6.26 -11.43
N VAL A 35 1.10 -7.28 -12.00
CA VAL A 35 0.61 -8.46 -11.31
C VAL A 35 1.23 -9.70 -11.92
N SER A 36 1.98 -10.43 -11.09
CA SER A 36 2.62 -11.67 -11.49
C SER A 36 1.75 -12.88 -11.16
N TYR A 37 1.72 -13.86 -12.07
CA TYR A 37 1.21 -15.21 -11.80
C TYR A 37 2.41 -16.15 -11.67
N GLY A 38 2.88 -16.36 -10.44
CA GLY A 38 4.20 -16.97 -10.20
C GLY A 38 5.32 -16.06 -10.73
N SER A 39 6.12 -16.56 -11.67
CA SER A 39 7.17 -15.79 -12.35
C SER A 39 6.71 -15.10 -13.65
N LEU A 40 5.49 -15.39 -14.11
CA LEU A 40 4.95 -14.79 -15.33
C LEU A 40 4.40 -13.40 -15.02
N ALA A 41 4.93 -12.37 -15.67
CA ALA A 41 4.30 -11.05 -15.71
C ALA A 41 2.99 -11.15 -16.50
N ARG A 42 1.85 -11.25 -15.80
CA ARG A 42 0.57 -11.62 -16.42
C ARG A 42 -0.29 -10.41 -16.76
N TYR A 43 -0.37 -9.44 -15.85
CA TYR A 43 -1.11 -8.19 -16.08
C TYR A 43 -0.17 -7.03 -15.78
N THR A 44 0.14 -6.25 -16.81
CA THR A 44 1.15 -5.16 -16.77
C THR A 44 0.52 -3.77 -16.59
N ASN A 45 -0.81 -3.71 -16.43
CA ASN A 45 -1.55 -2.47 -16.27
C ASN A 45 -2.70 -2.67 -15.28
N PHE A 46 -2.35 -2.85 -14.01
CA PHE A 46 -3.29 -3.02 -12.92
C PHE A 46 -3.00 -2.06 -11.77
N ASP A 47 -3.96 -1.20 -11.46
CA ASP A 47 -3.81 -0.23 -10.38
C ASP A 47 -3.90 -0.90 -9.01
N ARG A 48 -2.78 -0.83 -8.27
CA ARG A 48 -2.66 -1.36 -6.90
C ARG A 48 -2.83 -0.28 -5.82
N VAL A 49 -3.00 0.96 -6.25
CA VAL A 49 -3.34 2.12 -5.41
C VAL A 49 -4.72 2.59 -5.81
N ALA A 50 -5.66 2.57 -4.87
CA ALA A 50 -7.05 2.96 -5.10
C ALA A 50 -7.41 4.19 -4.25
N LYS A 51 -8.08 5.16 -4.87
CA LYS A 51 -8.72 6.26 -4.14
C LYS A 51 -9.95 5.72 -3.41
N VAL A 52 -10.01 5.91 -2.09
CA VAL A 52 -11.14 5.49 -1.26
C VAL A 52 -12.15 6.63 -1.13
N ASN A 53 -11.67 7.83 -0.82
CA ASN A 53 -12.45 9.07 -0.78
C ASN A 53 -11.54 10.26 -1.15
N ASP A 54 -12.01 11.50 -1.02
CA ASP A 54 -11.22 12.69 -1.42
C ASP A 54 -9.97 12.93 -0.58
N LYS A 55 -9.88 12.34 0.61
CA LYS A 55 -8.76 12.51 1.54
C LYS A 55 -7.98 11.23 1.84
N THR A 56 -8.38 10.10 1.27
CA THR A 56 -7.88 8.76 1.63
C THR A 56 -7.55 7.94 0.38
N VAL A 57 -6.37 7.35 0.38
CA VAL A 57 -5.86 6.40 -0.61
C VAL A 57 -5.47 5.09 0.07
N LEU A 58 -5.65 3.99 -0.66
CA LEU A 58 -5.35 2.63 -0.22
C LEU A 58 -4.37 1.98 -1.18
N GLY A 59 -3.19 1.61 -0.71
CA GLY A 59 -2.24 0.79 -1.43
C GLY A 59 -2.30 -0.67 -1.00
N CYS A 60 -2.11 -1.60 -1.93
CA CYS A 60 -2.16 -3.03 -1.64
C CYS A 60 -1.03 -3.84 -2.31
N SER A 61 -0.38 -4.69 -1.53
CA SER A 61 0.46 -5.78 -2.03
C SER A 61 -0.15 -7.15 -1.69
N GLY A 62 0.27 -8.20 -2.40
CA GLY A 62 -0.26 -9.55 -2.22
C GLY A 62 -1.32 -9.92 -3.26
N ASP A 63 -2.28 -10.77 -2.90
CA ASP A 63 -3.24 -11.35 -3.84
C ASP A 63 -4.25 -10.33 -4.39
N VAL A 64 -4.40 -10.28 -5.72
CA VAL A 64 -5.24 -9.28 -6.38
C VAL A 64 -6.72 -9.56 -6.24
N ALA A 65 -7.14 -10.83 -6.15
CA ALA A 65 -8.55 -11.16 -6.00
C ALA A 65 -9.05 -10.76 -4.60
N ASP A 66 -8.26 -11.02 -3.56
CA ASP A 66 -8.55 -10.58 -2.20
C ASP A 66 -8.55 -9.03 -2.09
N PHE A 67 -7.65 -8.35 -2.81
CA PHE A 67 -7.64 -6.87 -2.90
C PHE A 67 -8.94 -6.34 -3.51
N GLN A 68 -9.37 -6.88 -4.65
CA GLN A 68 -10.61 -6.46 -5.30
C GLN A 68 -11.84 -6.72 -4.42
N LEU A 69 -11.86 -7.83 -3.69
CA LEU A 69 -12.92 -8.17 -2.75
C LEU A 69 -13.01 -7.12 -1.64
N LEU A 70 -11.89 -6.83 -0.96
CA LEU A 70 -11.90 -5.88 0.15
C LEU A 70 -12.18 -4.44 -0.34
N LEU A 71 -11.65 -4.06 -1.50
CA LEU A 71 -11.89 -2.75 -2.08
C LEU A 71 -13.39 -2.52 -2.33
N ARG A 72 -14.12 -3.52 -2.81
CA ARG A 72 -15.59 -3.43 -2.98
C ARG A 72 -16.31 -3.20 -1.67
N TYR A 73 -15.93 -3.91 -0.60
CA TYR A 73 -16.52 -3.70 0.73
C TYR A 73 -16.20 -2.32 1.30
N ILE A 74 -14.96 -1.85 1.10
CA ILE A 74 -14.56 -0.50 1.52
C ILE A 74 -15.37 0.54 0.77
N GLN A 75 -15.50 0.43 -0.56
CA GLN A 75 -16.29 1.35 -1.37
C GLN A 75 -17.76 1.38 -0.92
N GLN A 76 -18.36 0.22 -0.64
CA GLN A 76 -19.71 0.13 -0.10
C GLN A 76 -19.84 0.83 1.27
N GLN A 77 -18.89 0.62 2.17
CA GLN A 77 -18.90 1.26 3.47
C GLN A 77 -18.71 2.78 3.36
N THR A 78 -17.82 3.24 2.48
CA THR A 78 -17.55 4.67 2.27
C THR A 78 -18.76 5.42 1.69
N LEU A 79 -19.62 4.73 0.93
CA LEU A 79 -20.88 5.31 0.44
C LEU A 79 -21.89 5.54 1.57
N LEU A 80 -21.85 4.71 2.62
CA LEU A 80 -22.75 4.81 3.76
C LEU A 80 -22.22 5.79 4.81
N ASP A 81 -20.91 5.74 5.08
CA ASP A 81 -20.22 6.52 6.10
C ASP A 81 -19.01 7.24 5.49
N ASN A 82 -18.83 8.53 5.80
CA ASN A 82 -17.57 9.23 5.52
C ASN A 82 -16.46 8.72 6.47
N LEU A 83 -15.85 7.59 6.10
CA LEU A 83 -14.77 6.95 6.84
C LEU A 83 -13.52 7.84 6.91
N LEU A 84 -13.10 8.15 8.13
CA LEU A 84 -11.81 8.79 8.41
C LEU A 84 -10.66 7.79 8.19
N ASN A 85 -9.46 8.30 7.92
CA ASN A 85 -8.25 7.49 7.67
C ASN A 85 -8.01 6.46 8.78
N ASP A 86 -7.98 6.91 10.03
CA ASP A 86 -7.70 6.09 11.23
C ASP A 86 -8.79 5.02 11.46
N ALA A 87 -10.05 5.38 11.14
CA ALA A 87 -11.18 4.48 11.25
C ALA A 87 -11.12 3.38 10.18
N LEU A 88 -10.79 3.73 8.93
CA LEU A 88 -10.57 2.78 7.86
C LEU A 88 -9.40 1.84 8.18
N HIS A 89 -8.28 2.38 8.64
CA HIS A 89 -7.10 1.62 9.05
C HIS A 89 -7.44 0.61 10.17
N SER A 90 -8.15 1.06 11.20
CA SER A 90 -8.62 0.20 12.30
C SER A 90 -9.60 -0.87 11.82
N TRP A 91 -10.51 -0.51 10.92
CA TRP A 91 -11.49 -1.44 10.35
C TRP A 91 -10.82 -2.54 9.52
N ILE A 92 -9.90 -2.18 8.62
CA ILE A 92 -9.12 -3.14 7.82
C ILE A 92 -8.35 -4.09 8.75
N THR A 93 -7.71 -3.56 9.79
CA THR A 93 -6.97 -4.37 10.77
C THR A 93 -7.88 -5.40 11.44
N ARG A 94 -9.10 -5.01 11.83
CA ARG A 94 -10.10 -5.92 12.43
C ARG A 94 -10.59 -6.97 11.45
N VAL A 95 -10.85 -6.60 10.19
CA VAL A 95 -11.26 -7.53 9.14
C VAL A 95 -10.16 -8.57 8.89
N MET A 96 -8.91 -8.12 8.71
CA MET A 96 -7.75 -8.99 8.50
C MET A 96 -7.56 -9.95 9.68
N TYR A 97 -7.68 -9.46 10.91
CA TYR A 97 -7.54 -10.27 12.11
C TYR A 97 -8.67 -11.30 12.25
N ASN A 98 -9.91 -10.91 11.99
CA ASN A 98 -11.08 -11.81 12.02
C ASN A 98 -10.93 -12.96 11.01
N ARG A 99 -10.54 -12.65 9.77
CA ARG A 99 -10.29 -13.63 8.70
C ARG A 99 -9.17 -14.59 9.08
N ARG A 100 -8.08 -14.07 9.67
CA ARG A 100 -6.99 -14.88 10.22
C ARG A 100 -7.46 -15.84 11.31
N SER A 101 -8.27 -15.38 12.27
CA SER A 101 -8.80 -16.21 13.37
C SER A 101 -9.71 -17.34 12.90
N GLN A 102 -10.34 -17.20 11.73
CA GLN A 102 -11.15 -18.24 11.09
C GLN A 102 -10.32 -19.23 10.24
N PHE A 103 -8.98 -19.19 10.34
CA PHE A 103 -8.07 -19.98 9.51
C PHE A 103 -8.29 -19.81 8.01
N ASN A 104 -8.76 -18.62 7.61
CA ASN A 104 -9.04 -18.28 6.23
C ASN A 104 -8.60 -16.82 5.98
N PRO A 105 -7.28 -16.54 6.02
CA PRO A 105 -6.77 -15.18 5.95
C PRO A 105 -6.91 -14.60 4.53
N LEU A 106 -6.97 -13.27 4.44
CA LEU A 106 -6.74 -12.56 3.18
C LEU A 106 -5.22 -12.42 2.97
N TRP A 107 -4.75 -12.65 1.75
CA TRP A 107 -3.31 -12.69 1.43
C TRP A 107 -2.72 -11.33 1.05
N ASN A 108 -3.13 -10.29 1.75
CA ASN A 108 -2.76 -8.92 1.44
C ASN A 108 -2.06 -8.20 2.59
N THR A 109 -1.35 -7.15 2.19
CA THR A 109 -0.75 -6.17 3.08
C THR A 109 -1.23 -4.81 2.59
N TYR A 110 -1.94 -4.08 3.44
CA TYR A 110 -2.60 -2.83 3.10
C TYR A 110 -1.85 -1.65 3.71
N ILE A 111 -1.68 -0.59 2.93
CA ILE A 111 -1.24 0.72 3.41
C ILE A 111 -2.38 1.70 3.21
N VAL A 112 -2.80 2.36 4.28
CA VAL A 112 -3.78 3.45 4.25
C VAL A 112 -3.02 4.76 4.37
N GLY A 113 -3.17 5.63 3.39
CA GLY A 113 -2.61 6.98 3.41
C GLY A 113 -3.72 8.02 3.27
N GLY A 114 -3.57 9.15 3.93
CA GLY A 114 -4.49 10.25 3.74
C GLY A 114 -4.16 11.47 4.56
N VAL A 115 -5.04 12.46 4.49
CA VAL A 115 -4.97 13.66 5.31
C VAL A 115 -6.19 13.69 6.22
N SER A 116 -5.98 13.71 7.53
CA SER A 116 -7.08 13.76 8.49
C SER A 116 -7.75 15.13 8.47
N ASN A 117 -8.92 15.26 9.10
CA ASN A 117 -9.66 16.54 9.09
C ASN A 117 -8.88 17.71 9.71
N ASP A 118 -7.93 17.41 10.60
CA ASP A 118 -7.03 18.40 11.20
C ASP A 118 -5.82 18.76 10.30
N ASN A 119 -5.88 18.44 9.02
CA ASN A 119 -4.78 18.60 8.05
C ASN A 119 -3.49 17.86 8.42
N LYS A 120 -3.58 16.83 9.26
CA LYS A 120 -2.42 16.01 9.65
C LYS A 120 -2.24 14.82 8.70
N PRO A 121 -1.03 14.57 8.19
CA PRO A 121 -0.75 13.42 7.34
C PRO A 121 -0.83 12.10 8.13
N PHE A 122 -1.67 11.20 7.64
CA PHE A 122 -1.84 9.85 8.17
C PHE A 122 -1.27 8.82 7.19
N LEU A 123 -0.45 7.92 7.72
CA LEU A 123 0.11 6.79 6.99
C LEU A 123 0.12 5.59 7.93
N GLY A 124 -0.74 4.61 7.64
CA GLY A 124 -0.99 3.45 8.47
C GLY A 124 -0.75 2.16 7.70
N TYR A 125 0.14 1.32 8.23
CA TYR A 125 0.31 -0.07 7.83
C TYR A 125 -0.39 -1.01 8.84
N THR A 126 0.30 -1.87 9.60
CA THR A 126 -0.23 -2.51 10.82
C THR A 126 -0.17 -1.53 12.00
N PHE A 127 0.78 -0.60 11.93
CA PHE A 127 0.99 0.52 12.84
C PHE A 127 1.23 1.78 12.00
N THR A 128 1.24 2.93 12.65
CA THR A 128 1.52 4.22 12.00
C THR A 128 3.03 4.49 11.94
N GLU A 129 3.54 4.86 10.77
CA GLU A 129 4.95 5.21 10.55
C GLU A 129 5.08 6.38 9.56
N ASN A 130 6.24 7.05 9.53
CA ASN A 130 6.51 8.16 8.61
C ASN A 130 6.89 7.67 7.20
N CYS A 131 7.55 6.51 7.11
CA CYS A 131 7.92 5.86 5.86
C CYS A 131 7.53 4.39 5.95
N VAL A 132 6.84 3.85 4.95
CA VAL A 132 6.39 2.45 4.91
C VAL A 132 6.78 1.80 3.59
N ALA A 133 7.09 0.51 3.63
CA ALA A 133 7.25 -0.31 2.43
C ALA A 133 6.81 -1.74 2.73
N THR A 134 6.17 -2.39 1.76
CA THR A 134 5.74 -3.79 1.86
C THR A 134 6.59 -4.70 0.98
N GLY A 135 6.44 -6.01 1.18
CA GLY A 135 7.11 -7.02 0.35
C GLY A 135 8.63 -6.89 0.39
N PHE A 136 9.28 -6.96 -0.77
CA PHE A 136 10.73 -6.81 -0.89
C PHE A 136 11.21 -5.40 -0.56
N GLY A 137 10.36 -4.39 -0.80
CA GLY A 137 10.64 -2.98 -0.47
C GLY A 137 10.85 -2.74 1.02
N ALA A 138 10.28 -3.56 1.90
CA ALA A 138 10.53 -3.46 3.34
C ALA A 138 12.02 -3.65 3.70
N TYR A 139 12.75 -4.48 2.93
CA TYR A 139 14.17 -4.79 3.19
C TYR A 139 15.11 -3.84 2.47
N LEU A 140 14.72 -3.36 1.28
CA LEU A 140 15.59 -2.58 0.40
C LEU A 140 15.30 -1.07 0.48
N VAL A 141 14.02 -0.71 0.40
CA VAL A 141 13.58 0.69 0.26
C VAL A 141 13.33 1.34 1.61
N ALA A 142 12.72 0.65 2.58
CA ALA A 142 12.40 1.27 3.87
C ALA A 142 13.62 1.91 4.56
N PRO A 143 14.82 1.29 4.60
CA PRO A 143 16.01 1.93 5.16
C PRO A 143 16.46 3.16 4.38
N THR A 144 16.31 3.14 3.05
CA THR A 144 16.68 4.24 2.16
C THR A 144 15.74 5.43 2.35
N LEU A 145 14.43 5.20 2.41
CA LEU A 145 13.44 6.25 2.70
C LEU A 145 13.66 6.89 4.07
N ARG A 146 13.98 6.09 5.10
CA ARG A 146 14.30 6.60 6.43
C ARG A 146 15.55 7.48 6.41
N ARG A 147 16.63 7.03 5.77
CA ARG A 147 17.85 7.83 5.61
C ARG A 147 17.60 9.14 4.85
N PHE A 148 16.75 9.11 3.84
CA PHE A 148 16.38 10.31 3.09
C PHE A 148 15.64 11.31 3.99
N LEU A 149 14.66 10.83 4.76
CA LEU A 149 13.92 11.64 5.72
C LEU A 149 14.85 12.22 6.81
N ASP A 150 15.78 11.41 7.32
CA ASP A 150 16.77 11.86 8.31
C ASP A 150 17.69 12.95 7.73
N ALA A 151 18.20 12.76 6.52
CA ALA A 151 19.14 13.69 5.90
C ALA A 151 18.51 15.03 5.49
N LYS A 152 17.25 15.02 5.06
CA LYS A 152 16.55 16.22 4.56
C LYS A 152 15.77 16.95 5.62
N ALA A 153 15.27 16.23 6.63
CA ALA A 153 14.26 16.74 7.54
C ALA A 153 14.53 16.33 9.01
N ASN A 154 15.74 15.84 9.33
CA ASN A 154 16.12 15.37 10.67
C ASN A 154 15.14 14.35 11.27
N GLY A 155 14.49 13.56 10.42
CA GLY A 155 13.52 12.53 10.82
C GLY A 155 12.08 13.05 10.98
N ASP A 156 11.85 14.35 10.80
CA ASP A 156 10.55 15.00 10.95
C ASP A 156 9.86 15.19 9.59
N PRO A 157 8.75 14.47 9.30
CA PRO A 157 8.04 14.60 8.02
C PRO A 157 7.46 16.00 7.80
N ASP A 158 7.24 16.80 8.85
CA ASP A 158 6.66 18.15 8.73
C ASP A 158 7.62 19.16 8.07
N GLN A 159 8.92 18.82 8.00
CA GLN A 159 9.94 19.64 7.36
C GLN A 159 10.26 19.18 5.93
N LEU A 160 9.68 18.06 5.49
CA LEU A 160 9.91 17.51 4.17
C LEU A 160 8.98 18.16 3.13
N SER A 161 9.56 18.69 2.06
CA SER A 161 8.81 19.26 0.94
C SER A 161 8.17 18.17 0.07
N TYR A 162 7.11 18.51 -0.66
CA TYR A 162 6.49 17.60 -1.64
C TYR A 162 7.48 17.12 -2.71
N GLU A 163 8.32 18.02 -3.23
CA GLU A 163 9.27 17.70 -4.30
C GLU A 163 10.38 16.75 -3.81
N ASP A 164 10.87 16.95 -2.58
CA ASP A 164 11.84 16.04 -1.98
C ASP A 164 11.21 14.66 -1.74
N ALA A 165 9.97 14.62 -1.22
CA ALA A 165 9.24 13.37 -1.00
C ALA A 165 8.98 12.61 -2.31
N LEU A 166 8.59 13.33 -3.37
CA LEU A 166 8.38 12.77 -4.70
C LEU A 166 9.68 12.20 -5.28
N THR A 167 10.80 12.92 -5.09
CA THR A 167 12.13 12.46 -5.50
C THR A 167 12.51 11.17 -4.78
N ALA A 168 12.32 11.12 -3.46
CA ALA A 168 12.60 9.91 -2.67
C ALA A 168 11.79 8.70 -3.13
N ILE A 169 10.51 8.89 -3.46
CA ILE A 169 9.64 7.83 -3.99
C ILE A 169 10.10 7.36 -5.37
N LYS A 170 10.44 8.28 -6.28
CA LYS A 170 10.94 7.93 -7.63
C LYS A 170 12.25 7.14 -7.56
N GLU A 171 13.21 7.57 -6.76
CA GLU A 171 14.46 6.84 -6.55
C GLU A 171 14.23 5.46 -5.93
N SER A 172 13.28 5.37 -5.01
CA SER A 172 12.90 4.11 -4.36
C SER A 172 12.25 3.12 -5.34
N LEU A 173 11.36 3.60 -6.21
CA LEU A 173 10.77 2.78 -7.27
C LEU A 173 11.82 2.33 -8.28
N LEU A 174 12.75 3.21 -8.64
CA LEU A 174 13.86 2.86 -9.52
C LEU A 174 14.77 1.77 -8.90
N MET A 175 15.01 1.86 -7.59
CA MET A 175 15.77 0.84 -6.86
C MET A 175 15.05 -0.51 -6.86
N LEU A 176 13.73 -0.53 -6.66
CA LEU A 176 12.91 -1.73 -6.77
C LEU A 176 12.97 -2.32 -8.18
N TYR A 177 12.80 -1.50 -9.20
CA TYR A 177 12.89 -1.94 -10.59
C TYR A 177 14.22 -2.62 -10.91
N TYR A 178 15.34 -2.13 -10.39
CA TYR A 178 16.65 -2.72 -10.63
C TYR A 178 16.95 -4.01 -9.84
N ARG A 179 16.25 -4.24 -8.72
CA ARG A 179 16.63 -5.31 -7.75
C ARG A 179 15.53 -6.32 -7.45
N ASP A 180 14.28 -5.99 -7.72
CA ASP A 180 13.12 -6.87 -7.54
C ASP A 180 12.73 -7.49 -8.89
N CYS A 181 12.85 -8.82 -8.98
CA CYS A 181 12.52 -9.57 -10.20
C CYS A 181 11.01 -9.61 -10.51
N ARG A 182 10.17 -9.02 -9.65
CA ARG A 182 8.71 -8.92 -9.82
C ARG A 182 8.22 -7.48 -9.90
N SER A 183 9.13 -6.54 -10.19
CA SER A 183 8.79 -5.14 -10.44
C SER A 183 8.81 -4.84 -11.94
N GLU A 184 7.83 -4.07 -12.41
CA GLU A 184 7.78 -3.51 -13.77
C GLU A 184 7.78 -1.97 -13.73
N THR A 185 7.85 -1.33 -14.89
CA THR A 185 7.83 0.13 -15.04
C THR A 185 6.63 0.76 -14.30
N TYR A 186 6.90 1.77 -13.49
CA TYR A 186 5.91 2.50 -12.71
C TYR A 186 5.21 3.58 -13.55
N ALA A 187 3.90 3.74 -13.38
CA ALA A 187 3.17 4.93 -13.82
C ALA A 187 3.13 5.93 -12.66
N ILE A 188 3.48 7.19 -12.93
CA ILE A 188 3.40 8.32 -11.96
C ILE A 188 2.05 9.01 -12.16
#